data_AF-A0A5C4XJP9-F1
#
_entry.id   AF-A0A5C4XJP9-F1
#
_cell.length_a   1.000
_cell.length_b   1.000
_cell.length_c   1.000
_cell.angle_alpha   90.00
_cell.angle_beta   90.00
_cell.angle_gamma   90.00
#
_symmetry.space_group_name_H-M   'P 1'
#
loop_
_entity.id
_entity.type
_entity.pdbx_description
1 polymer ?
#
loop_
_entity_poly.entity_id
_entity_poly.type
_entity_poly.pdbx_seq_one_letter_code
_entity_poly.pdbx_strand_id
1 'polypeptide(L)'
;MLDYIGQDGEEHSLETPLTPADFAFQEGRFKKQFRSKPLGFDEPGVAVHEYIDLGMEERQDQKPFIWQVRKNKLVRIGVGEPIVRLVEERLRQWRVLQELAGIRKESAPDLH
;
A
#
# COMPACT_ATOMS: atom_id res chain seq x y z
N MET A 1 -4.07 -11.28 -3.87
CA MET A 1 -4.53 -12.13 -2.75
C MET A 1 -3.31 -12.60 -1.98
N LEU A 2 -3.36 -12.54 -0.65
CA LEU A 2 -2.29 -12.99 0.24
C LEU A 2 -2.87 -14.01 1.22
N ASP A 3 -2.35 -15.23 1.19
CA ASP A 3 -2.82 -16.32 2.05
C ASP A 3 -1.92 -16.44 3.29
N TYR A 4 -2.54 -16.53 4.47
CA TYR A 4 -1.84 -16.58 5.75
C TYR A 4 -2.62 -17.40 6.79
N ILE A 5 -1.95 -17.79 7.87
CA ILE A 5 -2.54 -18.48 9.00
C ILE A 5 -2.86 -17.47 10.10
N GLY A 6 -4.12 -17.48 10.54
CA GLY A 6 -4.66 -16.64 11.61
C GLY A 6 -4.09 -16.94 12.99
N GLN A 7 -4.51 -16.19 14.00
CA GLN A 7 -4.11 -16.45 15.39
C GLN A 7 -4.79 -17.70 15.97
N ASP A 8 -5.94 -18.07 15.42
CA ASP A 8 -6.73 -19.28 15.68
C ASP A 8 -6.14 -20.53 15.00
N GLY A 9 -5.22 -20.36 14.05
CA GLY A 9 -4.62 -21.46 13.29
C GLY A 9 -5.34 -21.78 11.98
N GLU A 10 -6.38 -21.02 11.63
CA GLU A 10 -7.15 -21.20 10.40
C GLU A 10 -6.50 -20.47 9.21
N GLU A 11 -6.78 -20.93 8.00
CA GLU A 11 -6.33 -20.27 6.77
C GLU A 11 -7.21 -19.07 6.42
N HIS A 12 -6.58 -17.95 6.13
CA HIS A 12 -7.22 -16.70 5.73
C HIS A 12 -6.57 -16.14 4.47
N SER A 13 -7.37 -15.40 3.70
CA SER A 13 -6.90 -14.68 2.52
C SER A 13 -7.21 -13.19 2.66
N LEU A 14 -6.24 -12.35 2.31
CA LEU A 14 -6.41 -10.90 2.21
C LEU A 14 -6.41 -10.47 0.74
N GLU A 15 -7.49 -9.83 0.32
CA GLU A 15 -7.56 -9.10 -0.93
C GLU A 15 -7.08 -7.66 -0.70
N THR A 16 -6.01 -7.28 -1.40
CA THR A 16 -5.44 -5.94 -1.36
C THR A 16 -4.97 -5.57 -2.78
N PRO A 17 -5.07 -4.30 -3.18
CA PRO A 17 -4.53 -3.85 -4.46
C PRO A 17 -3.03 -4.12 -4.56
N LEU A 18 -2.57 -4.53 -5.74
CA LEU A 18 -1.16 -4.58 -6.06
C LEU A 18 -0.70 -3.18 -6.49
N THR A 19 0.28 -2.63 -5.80
CA THR A 19 0.82 -1.29 -6.05
C THR A 19 2.26 -1.35 -6.56
N PRO A 20 2.80 -0.23 -7.09
CA PRO A 20 4.22 -0.12 -7.36
C PRO A 20 5.13 -0.39 -6.15
N ALA A 21 4.64 -0.20 -4.92
CA ALA A 21 5.40 -0.52 -3.72
C ALA A 21 5.60 -2.03 -3.54
N ASP A 22 4.60 -2.85 -3.88
CA ASP A 22 4.67 -4.31 -3.82
C ASP A 22 5.69 -4.85 -4.82
N PHE A 23 5.68 -4.30 -6.04
CA PHE A 23 6.70 -4.60 -7.06
C PHE A 23 8.09 -4.18 -6.57
N ALA A 24 8.23 -2.94 -6.07
CA ALA A 24 9.51 -2.44 -5.60
C ALA A 24 10.07 -3.25 -4.42
N PHE A 25 9.22 -3.84 -3.59
CA PHE A 25 9.67 -4.69 -2.48
C PHE A 25 10.37 -5.97 -2.95
N GLN A 26 9.97 -6.52 -4.11
CA GLN A 26 10.61 -7.70 -4.70
C GLN A 26 11.94 -7.37 -5.40
N GLU A 27 12.18 -6.09 -5.66
CA GLU A 27 13.34 -5.59 -6.39
C GLU A 27 14.48 -5.18 -5.46
N GLY A 28 15.59 -5.91 -5.49
CA GLY A 28 16.72 -5.72 -4.55
C GLY A 28 17.29 -4.29 -4.53
N ARG A 29 17.20 -3.55 -5.64
CA ARG A 29 17.64 -2.14 -5.73
C ARG A 29 16.88 -1.18 -4.81
N PHE A 30 15.66 -1.52 -4.39
CA PHE A 30 14.85 -0.68 -3.49
C PHE A 30 14.88 -1.15 -2.04
N LYS A 31 15.67 -2.16 -1.68
CA LYS A 31 15.70 -2.75 -0.33
C LYS A 31 15.86 -1.72 0.79
N LYS A 32 16.63 -0.64 0.58
CA LYS A 32 16.83 0.43 1.59
C LYS A 32 15.59 1.30 1.83
N GLN A 33 14.61 1.24 0.94
CA GLN A 33 13.36 1.99 1.03
C GLN A 33 12.28 1.24 1.83
N PHE A 34 12.58 0.06 2.36
CA PHE A 34 11.66 -0.72 3.18
C PHE A 34 12.25 -0.95 4.56
N ARG A 35 11.40 -0.95 5.59
CA ARG A 35 11.85 -1.31 6.93
C ARG A 35 12.26 -2.79 6.96
N SER A 36 13.42 -3.06 7.55
CA SER A 36 13.93 -4.43 7.71
C SER A 36 13.05 -5.26 8.66
N LYS A 37 12.56 -4.61 9.72
CA LYS A 37 11.59 -5.16 10.68
C LYS A 37 10.16 -4.72 10.29
N PRO A 38 9.18 -5.63 10.35
CA PRO A 38 7.78 -5.27 10.25
C PRO A 38 7.38 -4.23 11.32
N LEU A 39 6.32 -3.47 11.05
CA LEU A 39 5.70 -2.61 12.05
C LEU A 39 5.15 -3.49 13.18
N GLY A 40 5.40 -3.11 14.43
CA GLY A 40 4.75 -3.71 15.60
C GLY A 40 3.24 -3.46 15.57
N PHE A 41 2.46 -4.26 16.29
CA PHE A 41 0.99 -4.16 16.32
C PHE A 41 0.50 -2.77 16.76
N ASP A 42 1.14 -2.21 17.80
CA ASP A 42 0.80 -0.89 18.36
C ASP A 42 1.35 0.29 17.55
N GLU A 43 2.15 0.04 16.51
CA GLU A 43 2.61 1.12 15.64
C GLU A 43 1.46 1.57 14.72
N PRO A 44 1.14 2.88 14.66
CA PRO A 44 0.17 3.40 13.73
C PRO A 44 0.68 3.21 12.30
N GLY A 45 -0.22 2.84 11.40
CA GLY A 45 0.12 2.64 10.01
C GLY A 45 -1.10 2.40 9.15
N VAL A 46 -0.97 2.81 7.89
CA VAL A 46 -2.01 2.71 6.87
C VAL A 46 -1.41 2.04 5.63
N ALA A 47 -2.19 1.19 4.96
CA ALA A 47 -1.71 0.52 3.76
C ALA A 47 -1.43 1.56 2.67
N VAL A 48 -0.34 1.41 1.91
CA VAL A 48 0.15 2.46 1.01
C VAL A 48 -0.89 2.91 -0.02
N HIS A 49 -1.80 2.02 -0.45
CA HIS A 49 -2.86 2.34 -1.39
C HIS A 49 -3.95 3.23 -0.79
N GLU A 50 -4.13 3.22 0.53
CA GLU A 50 -5.02 4.14 1.27
C GLU A 50 -4.25 5.38 1.73
N TYR A 51 -2.97 5.21 2.10
CA TYR A 51 -2.12 6.29 2.61
C TYR A 51 -1.97 7.44 1.62
N ILE A 52 -1.91 7.14 0.32
CA ILE A 52 -1.79 8.14 -0.74
C ILE A 52 -3.03 9.03 -0.89
N ASP A 53 -4.18 8.60 -0.37
CA ASP A 53 -5.43 9.37 -0.38
C ASP A 53 -5.61 10.22 0.88
N LEU A 54 -4.79 10.00 1.92
CA LEU A 54 -4.80 10.79 3.16
C LEU A 54 -4.30 12.23 2.96
N GLY A 55 -4.89 13.15 3.72
CA GLY A 55 -4.43 14.53 3.83
C GLY A 55 -3.10 14.68 4.56
N MET A 56 -2.47 15.85 4.46
CA MET A 56 -1.13 16.07 5.05
C MET A 56 -1.12 15.95 6.58
N GLU A 57 -2.18 16.37 7.27
CA GLU A 57 -2.28 16.27 8.73
C GLU A 57 -2.40 14.81 9.18
N GLU A 58 -3.28 14.03 8.55
CA GLU A 58 -3.49 12.62 8.84
C GLU A 58 -2.22 11.77 8.61
N ARG A 59 -1.41 12.16 7.62
CA ARG A 59 -0.15 11.47 7.31
C ARG A 59 0.91 11.62 8.39
N GLN A 60 0.89 12.67 9.22
CA GLN A 60 1.93 12.90 10.23
C GLN A 60 1.97 11.79 11.29
N ASP A 61 0.81 11.25 11.63
CA ASP A 61 0.67 10.21 12.65
C ASP A 61 0.69 8.79 12.09
N GLN A 62 0.78 8.62 10.76
CA GLN A 62 0.64 7.34 10.09
C GLN A 62 1.91 6.90 9.37
N LYS A 63 2.25 5.61 9.51
CA LYS A 63 3.35 4.99 8.76
C LYS A 63 2.79 4.23 7.54
N PRO A 64 3.19 4.58 6.31
CA PRO A 64 2.78 3.83 5.14
C PRO A 64 3.41 2.43 5.16
N PHE A 65 2.63 1.40 4.80
CA PHE A 65 3.11 0.03 4.74
C PHE A 65 2.50 -0.78 3.57
N ILE A 66 3.12 -1.91 3.22
CA ILE A 66 2.50 -2.95 2.40
C ILE A 66 2.26 -4.22 3.22
N TRP A 67 1.21 -4.96 2.88
CA TRP A 67 0.97 -6.28 3.44
C TRP A 67 1.91 -7.29 2.81
N GLN A 68 2.50 -8.16 3.63
CA GLN A 68 3.26 -9.31 3.18
C GLN A 68 3.01 -10.52 4.05
N VAL A 69 3.33 -11.70 3.53
CA VAL A 69 3.29 -12.95 4.29
C VAL A 69 4.72 -13.39 4.60
N ARG A 70 5.03 -13.60 5.88
CA ARG A 70 6.31 -14.16 6.33
C ARG A 70 6.06 -15.31 7.30
N LYS A 71 6.59 -16.50 6.99
CA LYS A 71 6.37 -17.72 7.78
C LYS A 71 4.87 -17.96 8.05
N ASN A 72 4.06 -17.87 7.00
CA ASN A 72 2.60 -17.98 7.02
C ASN A 72 1.88 -16.96 7.94
N LYS A 73 2.52 -15.86 8.32
CA LYS A 73 1.89 -14.79 9.09
C LYS A 73 1.81 -13.52 8.27
N LEU A 74 0.66 -12.84 8.35
CA LEU A 74 0.47 -11.53 7.77
C LEU A 74 1.29 -10.49 8.54
N VAL A 75 2.09 -9.69 7.84
CA VAL A 75 2.98 -8.68 8.41
C VAL A 75 2.89 -7.36 7.65
N ARG A 76 3.08 -6.25 8.37
CA ARG A 76 3.11 -4.89 7.82
C ARG A 76 4.55 -4.47 7.55
N ILE A 77 4.93 -4.29 6.29
CA ILE A 77 6.28 -3.84 5.92
C ILE A 77 6.25 -2.34 5.64
N GLY A 78 6.95 -1.56 6.46
CA GLY A 78 7.01 -0.11 6.32
C GLY A 78 7.66 0.32 5.01
N VAL A 79 7.05 1.30 4.37
CA VAL A 79 7.44 1.86 3.08
C VAL A 79 8.06 3.24 3.30
N GLY A 80 9.20 3.49 2.67
CA GLY A 80 9.87 4.78 2.71
C GLY A 80 9.26 5.78 1.74
N GLU A 81 9.41 7.07 2.07
CA GLU A 81 8.91 8.20 1.29
C GLU A 81 9.20 8.12 -0.23
N PRO A 82 10.40 7.71 -0.71
CA PRO A 82 10.65 7.59 -2.15
C PRO A 82 9.73 6.61 -2.87
N ILE A 83 9.30 5.54 -2.19
CA ILE A 83 8.37 4.56 -2.76
C ILE A 83 6.93 5.07 -2.69
N VAL A 84 6.56 5.80 -1.63
CA VAL A 84 5.25 6.47 -1.57
C VAL A 84 5.09 7.43 -2.75
N ARG A 85 6.10 8.28 -3.00
CA ARG A 85 6.11 9.20 -4.15
C ARG A 85 6.02 8.46 -5.48
N LEU A 86 6.70 7.33 -5.63
CA LEU A 86 6.59 6.48 -6.82
C LEU A 86 5.16 5.98 -7.04
N VAL A 87 4.48 5.53 -5.98
CA VAL A 87 3.08 5.09 -6.06
C VAL A 87 2.18 6.24 -6.51
N GLU A 88 2.29 7.40 -5.88
CA GLU A 88 1.51 8.58 -6.24
C GLU A 88 1.77 9.04 -7.69
N GLU A 89 3.02 9.04 -8.13
CA GLU A 89 3.41 9.43 -9.48
C GLU A 89 2.80 8.49 -10.53
N ARG A 90 2.87 7.18 -10.30
CA ARG A 90 2.30 6.18 -11.21
C ARG A 90 0.79 6.27 -11.26
N LEU A 91 0.13 6.54 -10.14
CA LEU A 91 -1.32 6.76 -10.11
C LEU A 91 -1.71 8.02 -10.89
N ARG A 92 -0.97 9.13 -10.74
CA ARG A 92 -1.18 10.34 -11.53
C ARG A 92 -0.99 10.09 -13.03
N GLN A 93 0.08 9.41 -13.43
CA GLN A 93 0.33 9.07 -14.84
C GLN A 93 -0.77 8.20 -15.42
N TRP A 94 -1.24 7.22 -14.66
CA TRP A 94 -2.35 6.39 -15.07
C TRP A 94 -3.62 7.21 -15.33
N ARG A 95 -3.95 8.15 -14.43
CA ARG A 95 -5.10 9.06 -14.62
C ARG A 95 -4.96 9.91 -15.89
N VAL A 96 -3.76 10.45 -16.15
CA VAL A 96 -3.48 11.19 -17.40
C VAL A 96 -3.69 10.32 -18.65
N LEU A 97 -3.23 9.07 -18.62
CA LEU A 97 -3.45 8.13 -19.74
C LEU A 97 -4.93 7.83 -19.95
N GLN A 98 -5.70 7.69 -18.87
CA GLN A 98 -7.16 7.51 -18.95
C GLN A 98 -7.83 8.73 -19.58
N GLU A 99 -7.45 9.94 -19.19
CA GLU A 99 -7.96 11.18 -19.78
C GLU A 99 -7.67 11.28 -21.28
N LEU A 100 -6.42 11.00 -21.68
CA LEU A 100 -6.02 11.00 -23.10
C LEU A 100 -6.74 9.93 -23.92
N ALA A 101 -7.07 8.79 -23.31
CA ALA A 101 -7.86 7.73 -23.93
C ALA A 101 -9.38 8.00 -23.93
N GLY A 102 -9.83 9.13 -23.36
CA GLY A 102 -11.26 9.44 -23.22
C GLY A 102 -12.00 8.60 -22.19
N ILE A 103 -11.28 7.84 -21.34
CA ILE A 103 -11.86 7.04 -20.27
C ILE A 103 -12.16 7.97 -19.09
N ARG A 104 -13.38 8.52 -19.04
CA ARG A 104 -13.85 9.28 -17.88
C ARG A 104 -14.25 8.28 -16.78
N LYS A 105 -13.67 8.41 -15.58
CA LYS A 105 -14.31 7.84 -14.38
C LYS A 105 -15.62 8.60 -14.15
N GLU A 106 -16.74 7.89 -14.06
CA GLU A 106 -17.89 8.43 -13.33
C GLU A 106 -17.40 8.82 -11.93
N SER A 107 -17.59 10.07 -11.54
CA SER A 107 -17.35 10.48 -10.16
C SER A 107 -18.25 9.62 -9.28
N ALA A 108 -17.71 9.06 -8.19
CA ALA A 108 -18.54 8.46 -7.17
C ALA A 108 -19.60 9.51 -6.74
N PRO A 109 -20.86 9.12 -6.49
CA PRO A 109 -21.89 10.08 -6.15
C PRO A 109 -21.46 10.82 -4.88
N ASP A 110 -21.57 12.15 -4.92
CA ASP A 110 -21.43 13.01 -3.75
C ASP A 110 -22.36 12.47 -2.65
N LEU A 111 -21.79 11.95 -1.58
CA LEU A 111 -22.53 11.60 -0.38
C LEU A 111 -22.81 12.90 0.37
N HIS A 112 -24.01 13.44 0.15
CA HIS A 112 -24.63 14.51 0.94
C HIS A 112 -24.97 14.05 2.36
#